data_AF-A0A0G2A509-F1
#
_entry.id   AF-A0A0G2A509-F1
#
_cell.length_a   1.000
_cell.length_b   1.000
_cell.length_c   1.000
_cell.angle_alpha   90.00
_cell.angle_beta   90.00
_cell.angle_gamma   90.00
#
_symmetry.space_group_name_H-M   'P 1'
#
loop_
_entity.id
_entity.type
_entity.pdbx_description
1 polymer ?
#
loop_
_entity_poly.entity_id
_entity_poly.type
_entity_poly.pdbx_seq_one_letter_code
_entity_poly.pdbx_strand_id
1 'polypeptide(L)' 'MSKSAITVINDENMRGIIAPSSAISEEMLEDLVDLVEMSDPKFVAKINGEFKKTKKWFDGPTLRKELGV' A
#
# COMPACT_ATOMS: atom_id res chain seq x y z
N MET A 1 32.60 8.35 6.87
CA MET A 1 31.19 7.95 7.04
C MET A 1 30.36 8.83 6.13
N SER A 2 29.71 8.25 5.11
CA SER A 2 28.80 9.02 4.25
C SER A 2 27.65 9.53 5.13
N LYS A 3 27.46 10.85 5.18
CA LYS A 3 26.26 11.41 5.80
C LYS A 3 25.06 10.86 5.02
N SER A 4 24.16 10.17 5.71
CA SER A 4 22.85 9.84 5.16
C SER A 4 22.22 11.15 4.68
N ALA A 5 21.78 11.19 3.42
CA ALA A 5 21.10 12.36 2.87
C ALA A 5 19.67 12.52 3.43
N ILE A 6 19.23 11.58 4.26
CA ILE A 6 17.89 11.53 4.83
C ILE A 6 17.94 12.05 6.27
N THR A 7 17.14 13.08 6.55
CA THR A 7 16.90 13.63 7.88
C THR A 7 15.51 13.23 8.34
N VAL A 8 15.41 12.60 9.51
CA VAL A 8 14.12 12.24 10.13
C VAL A 8 13.74 13.31 11.13
N ILE A 9 12.54 13.86 11.00
CA ILE A 9 11.90 14.75 11.96
C ILE A 9 10.99 13.89 12.83
N ASN A 10 11.25 13.85 14.13
CA ASN A 10 10.43 13.16 15.11
C ASN A 10 10.18 14.08 16.30
N ASP A 11 9.21 14.96 16.13
CA ASP A 11 8.71 15.88 17.15
C ASP A 11 7.31 15.44 17.59
N GLU A 12 6.86 15.89 18.76
CA GLU A 12 5.54 15.59 19.31
C GLU A 12 4.41 16.07 18.39
N ASN A 13 4.64 17.19 17.70
CA ASN A 13 3.65 17.83 16.83
C ASN A 13 3.88 17.55 15.33
N MET A 14 5.02 16.95 14.95
CA MET A 14 5.35 16.72 13.54
C MET A 14 6.28 15.53 13.38
N ARG A 15 5.88 14.59 12.53
CA ARG A 15 6.71 13.48 12.08
C ARG A 15 6.87 13.53 10.58
N GLY A 16 8.09 13.40 10.10
CA GLY A 16 8.37 13.50 8.68
C GLY A 16 9.81 13.15 8.34
N ILE A 17 10.11 13.18 7.05
CA ILE A 17 11.42 12.89 6.52
C ILE A 17 11.77 13.98 5.50
N ILE A 18 12.97 14.53 5.59
CA ILE A 18 13.54 15.42 4.57
C ILE A 18 14.64 14.63 3.86
N ALA A 19 14.52 14.49 2.55
CA ALA A 19 15.50 13.83 1.70
C ALA A 19 15.67 14.60 0.39
N PRO A 20 16.80 14.46 -0.32
CA PRO A 20 16.94 14.96 -1.68
C PRO A 20 15.83 14.40 -2.56
N SER A 21 15.36 15.19 -3.53
CA SER A 21 14.36 14.73 -4.51
C SER A 21 14.84 13.50 -5.28
N SER A 22 16.15 13.34 -5.48
CA SER A 22 16.74 12.16 -6.10
C SER A 22 16.69 10.89 -5.24
N ALA A 23 16.34 11.00 -3.96
CA ALA A 23 16.28 9.88 -3.03
C ALA A 23 14.90 9.23 -2.96
N ILE A 24 13.86 9.87 -3.52
CA ILE A 24 12.50 9.35 -3.57
C ILE A 24 12.06 9.29 -5.03
N SER A 25 11.78 8.09 -5.53
CA SER A 25 11.20 7.92 -6.86
C SER A 25 9.70 8.25 -6.84
N GLU A 26 9.14 8.54 -8.02
CA GLU A 26 7.70 8.70 -8.20
C GLU A 26 6.94 7.44 -7.75
N GLU A 27 7.42 6.26 -8.13
CA GLU A 27 6.89 4.95 -7.68
C GLU A 27 6.85 4.85 -6.15
N MET A 28 7.90 5.30 -5.46
CA MET A 28 7.93 5.27 -4.00
C MET A 28 6.94 6.24 -3.37
N LEU A 29 6.62 7.37 -4.03
CA LEU A 29 5.58 8.29 -3.57
C LEU A 29 4.19 7.68 -3.72
N GLU A 30 3.93 7.01 -4.86
CA GLU A 30 2.68 6.29 -5.10
C GLU A 30 2.48 5.19 -4.05
N ASP A 31 3.51 4.37 -3.80
CA ASP A 31 3.49 3.33 -2.77
C ASP A 31 3.21 3.88 -1.36
N LEU A 32 3.75 5.06 -1.03
CA LEU A 32 3.53 5.69 0.28
C LEU A 32 2.10 6.22 0.42
N VAL A 33 1.51 6.76 -0.65
CA VAL A 33 0.11 7.20 -0.66
C VAL A 33 -0.80 5.99 -0.49
N ASP A 34 -0.56 4.94 -1.26
CA ASP A 34 -1.31 3.68 -1.18
C ASP A 34 -1.24 3.08 0.22
N LEU A 35 -0.06 3.08 0.85
CA LEU A 35 0.11 2.59 2.22
C LEU A 35 -0.75 3.37 3.23
N VAL A 36 -0.82 4.69 3.09
CA VAL A 36 -1.65 5.54 3.96
C VAL A 36 -3.13 5.24 3.73
N GLU A 37 -3.58 5.12 2.49
CA GLU A 37 -4.97 4.76 2.17
C GLU A 37 -5.34 3.36 2.70
N MET A 38 -4.43 2.40 2.56
CA MET A 38 -4.59 1.04 3.07
C MET A 38 -4.53 0.95 4.60
N SER A 39 -4.04 1.99 5.28
CA SER A 39 -4.03 2.04 6.74
C SER A 39 -5.38 2.44 7.36
N ASP A 40 -6.33 2.95 6.57
CA ASP A 40 -7.69 3.23 7.04
C ASP A 40 -8.42 1.91 7.38
N PRO A 41 -8.81 1.69 8.66
CA PRO A 41 -9.53 0.50 9.07
C PRO A 41 -10.83 0.25 8.28
N LYS A 42 -11.50 1.30 7.79
CA LYS A 42 -12.71 1.18 6.96
C LYS A 42 -12.40 0.63 5.58
N PHE A 43 -11.29 1.07 4.99
CA PHE A 43 -10.82 0.57 3.70
C PHE A 43 -10.44 -0.92 3.81
N VAL A 44 -9.67 -1.28 4.86
CA VAL A 44 -9.32 -2.68 5.16
C VAL A 44 -10.56 -3.55 5.37
N ALA A 45 -11.56 -3.06 6.11
CA ALA A 45 -12.81 -3.79 6.33
C ALA A 45 -13.61 -3.98 5.03
N LYS A 46 -13.65 -2.97 4.17
CA LYS A 46 -14.30 -3.04 2.85
C LYS A 46 -13.63 -4.08 1.96
N ILE A 47 -12.31 -4.00 1.78
CA ILE A 47 -11.53 -4.93 0.95
C ILE A 47 -11.69 -6.36 1.46
N ASN A 48 -11.56 -6.60 2.77
CA ASN A 48 -11.77 -7.92 3.35
C ASN A 48 -13.20 -8.44 3.18
N GLY A 49 -14.20 -7.54 3.24
CA GLY A 49 -15.59 -7.87 2.96
C GLY A 49 -15.80 -8.27 1.50
N GLU A 50 -15.22 -7.54 0.56
CA GLU A 50 -15.27 -7.85 -0.87
C GLU A 50 -14.53 -9.15 -1.19
N PHE A 51 -13.33 -9.37 -0.65
CA PHE A 51 -12.59 -10.63 -0.79
C PHE A 51 -13.39 -11.84 -0.28
N LYS A 52 -14.09 -11.72 0.85
CA LYS A 52 -14.96 -12.80 1.36
C LYS A 52 -16.15 -13.07 0.45
N LYS A 53 -16.68 -12.05 -0.23
CA LYS A 53 -17.77 -12.19 -1.19
C LYS A 53 -17.28 -12.81 -2.51
N THR A 54 -16.12 -12.41 -3.01
CA THR A 54 -15.52 -12.99 -4.23
C THR A 54 -14.98 -14.40 -4.02
N LYS A 55 -14.50 -14.76 -2.81
CA LYS A 55 -14.12 -16.15 -2.49
C LYS A 55 -15.30 -17.13 -2.55
N LYS A 56 -16.55 -16.63 -2.44
CA LYS A 56 -17.76 -17.42 -2.70
C LYS A 56 -18.11 -17.53 -4.19
N TRP A 57 -17.60 -16.62 -5.03
CA TRP A 57 -17.99 -16.51 -6.44
C TRP A 57 -16.97 -17.11 -7.39
N PHE A 58 -15.71 -17.21 -6.95
CA PHE A 58 -14.59 -17.67 -7.75
C PHE A 58 -13.81 -18.73 -6.98
N ASP A 59 -14.40 -19.92 -6.85
CA ASP A 59 -13.63 -21.12 -6.60
C ASP A 59 -12.74 -21.37 -7.83
N GLY A 60 -11.43 -21.52 -7.59
CA GLY A 60 -10.43 -21.68 -8.66
C GLY A 60 -10.78 -22.69 -9.77
N PRO A 61 -11.51 -23.79 -9.49
CA PRO A 61 -12.04 -24.68 -10.51
C PRO A 61 -13.07 -24.04 -11.46
N THR A 62 -13.98 -23.19 -10.95
CA THR A 62 -15.01 -22.52 -11.77
C THR A 62 -14.39 -21.46 -12.68
N LEU A 63 -13.42 -20.70 -12.18
CA LEU A 63 -12.66 -19.74 -12.99
C LEU A 63 -11.91 -20.40 -14.15
N ARG A 64 -11.26 -21.54 -13.88
CA ARG A 64 -10.56 -22.32 -14.91
C ARG A 64 -11.51 -22.78 -16.01
N LYS A 65 -12.70 -23.24 -15.62
CA LYS A 65 -13.75 -23.67 -16.54
C LYS A 65 -14.30 -22.51 -17.40
N GLU A 66 -14.51 -21.32 -16.84
CA GLU A 66 -14.96 -20.15 -17.60
C GLU A 66 -13.89 -19.55 -18.51
N LEU A 67 -12.62 -19.58 -18.08
CA LEU A 67 -11.49 -19.04 -18.84
C LEU A 67 -10.91 -20.02 -19.87
N GLY A 68 -11.37 -21.28 -19.89
CA GLY A 68 -10.94 -22.30 -20.85
C GLY A 68 -9.50 -22.79 -20.63
N VAL A 69 -9.03 -22.80 -19.38
CA VAL A 69 -7.66 -23.22 -18.98
C VAL A 69 -7.69 -24.44 -18.08
#